data_AF-A0A1H0V1U1-F1
#
_entry.id   AF-A0A1H0V1U1-F1
#
_cell.length_a   1.000
_cell.length_b   1.000
_cell.length_c   1.000
_cell.angle_alpha   90.00
_cell.angle_beta   90.00
_cell.angle_gamma   90.00
#
_symmetry.space_group_name_H-M   'P 1'
#
loop_
_entity.id
_entity.type
_entity.pdbx_description
1 polymer ?
#
loop_
_entity_poly.entity_id
_entity_poly.type
_entity_poly.pdbx_seq_one_letter_code
_entity_poly.pdbx_strand_id
1 'polypeptide(L)'
;MEVIAHYNVNSDDFALFVKLLPQKLMFLVDSRPDRDHKVVHRSANDEILITFIRRHQPSAWKPEFKVFIEGENWGSLNGTLFDDVAALAYAIQKRGLQQVEF
;
A
#
# COMPACT_ATOMS: atom_id res chain seq x y z
N MET A 1 10.95 -16.15 -9.20
CA MET A 1 10.23 -14.92 -8.85
C MET A 1 10.00 -14.16 -10.14
N GLU A 2 8.80 -14.26 -10.69
CA GLU A 2 8.40 -13.36 -11.77
C GLU A 2 8.05 -12.02 -11.14
N VAL A 3 8.78 -10.98 -11.52
CA VAL A 3 8.45 -9.61 -11.16
C VAL A 3 7.41 -9.15 -12.17
N ILE A 4 6.13 -9.19 -11.80
CA ILE A 4 5.07 -8.56 -12.59
C ILE A 4 5.22 -7.04 -12.39
N ALA A 5 6.18 -6.46 -13.10
CA ALA A 5 6.48 -5.03 -13.10
C ALA A 5 5.46 -4.30 -13.97
N HIS A 6 4.29 -4.04 -13.42
CA HIS A 6 3.52 -2.89 -13.85
C HIS A 6 3.82 -1.75 -12.87
N TYR A 7 4.30 -0.62 -13.40
CA TYR A 7 4.53 0.67 -12.75
C TYR A 7 5.92 0.90 -12.11
N ASN A 8 6.69 1.82 -12.70
CA ASN A 8 7.58 2.84 -12.12
C ASN A 8 8.29 2.58 -10.76
N VAL A 9 8.76 1.37 -10.50
CA VAL A 9 9.53 1.04 -9.30
C VAL A 9 11.01 1.13 -9.64
N ASN A 10 11.70 2.09 -9.03
CA ASN A 10 13.16 2.14 -9.06
C ASN A 10 13.71 0.83 -8.46
N SER A 11 14.70 0.22 -9.13
CA SER A 11 15.31 -1.05 -8.72
C SER A 11 15.83 -1.03 -7.29
N ASP A 12 16.34 0.13 -6.84
CA ASP A 12 16.88 0.29 -5.48
C ASP A 12 15.77 0.24 -4.42
N ASP A 13 14.61 0.81 -4.72
CA ASP A 13 13.45 0.75 -3.82
C ASP A 13 12.89 -0.67 -3.73
N PHE A 14 12.89 -1.41 -4.85
CA PHE A 14 12.45 -2.80 -4.84
C PHE A 14 13.33 -3.67 -3.92
N ALA A 15 14.65 -3.56 -4.04
CA ALA A 15 15.59 -4.28 -3.19
C ALA A 15 15.42 -3.92 -1.71
N LEU A 16 15.16 -2.63 -1.41
CA LEU A 16 14.85 -2.15 -0.07
C LEU A 16 13.55 -2.78 0.47
N PHE A 17 12.48 -2.80 -0.32
CA PHE A 17 11.20 -3.41 0.10
C PHE A 17 11.32 -4.91 0.35
N VAL A 18 12.06 -5.64 -0.48
CA VAL A 18 12.36 -7.06 -0.26
C VAL A 18 13.07 -7.28 1.08
N LYS A 19 14.02 -6.40 1.42
CA LYS A 19 14.76 -6.46 2.68
C LYS A 19 13.87 -6.15 3.90
N LEU A 20 12.97 -5.18 3.78
CA LEU A 20 12.08 -4.74 4.86
C LEU A 20 10.88 -5.66 5.07
N LEU A 21 10.52 -6.46 4.05
CA LEU A 21 9.45 -7.45 4.12
C LEU A 21 10.03 -8.87 4.06
N PRO A 22 10.80 -9.30 5.08
CA PRO A 22 11.53 -10.58 5.04
C PRO A 22 10.60 -11.80 5.07
N GLN A 23 9.36 -11.65 5.53
CA GLN A 23 8.38 -12.73 5.66
C GLN A 23 7.10 -12.42 4.90
N LYS A 24 6.37 -13.47 4.52
CA LYS A 24 5.05 -13.39 3.91
C LYS A 24 4.06 -12.70 4.85
N LEU A 25 3.00 -12.14 4.28
CA LEU A 25 1.93 -11.45 5.01
C LEU A 25 2.44 -10.24 5.80
N MET A 26 3.55 -9.65 5.37
CA MET A 26 4.02 -8.36 5.86
C MET A 26 3.65 -7.26 4.89
N PHE A 27 3.45 -6.05 5.41
CA PHE A 27 3.31 -4.85 4.59
C PHE A 27 3.98 -3.65 5.24
N LEU A 28 4.28 -2.65 4.43
CA LEU A 28 4.69 -1.31 4.86
C LEU A 28 3.91 -0.26 4.09
N VAL A 29 3.90 0.94 4.62
CA VAL A 29 3.37 2.12 3.94
C VAL A 29 4.54 3.02 3.59
N ASP A 30 4.79 3.23 2.30
CA ASP A 30 5.74 4.24 1.84
C ASP A 30 5.00 5.57 1.73
N SER A 31 5.29 6.47 2.68
CA SER A 31 4.72 7.82 2.80
C SER A 31 5.77 8.92 2.62
N ARG A 32 6.91 8.60 1.99
CA ARG A 32 7.97 9.58 1.74
C ARG A 32 7.42 10.79 0.96
N PRO A 33 7.75 12.03 1.36
CA PRO A 33 7.08 13.24 0.86
C PRO A 33 7.36 13.56 -0.61
N ASP A 34 8.42 13.00 -1.19
CA ASP A 34 8.81 13.16 -2.59
C ASP A 34 8.12 12.16 -3.54
N ARG A 35 7.24 11.31 -3.01
CA ARG A 35 6.70 10.15 -3.73
C ARG A 35 5.21 9.94 -3.47
N ASP A 36 4.58 9.27 -4.42
CA ASP A 36 3.21 8.79 -4.22
C ASP A 36 3.17 7.78 -3.08
N HIS A 37 2.21 8.01 -2.19
CA HIS A 37 1.94 7.11 -1.08
C HIS A 37 1.53 5.74 -1.62
N LYS A 38 2.08 4.67 -1.06
CA LYS A 38 1.79 3.30 -1.50
C LYS A 38 1.87 2.32 -0.35
N VAL A 39 1.06 1.27 -0.46
CA VAL A 39 1.17 0.06 0.34
C VAL A 39 2.07 -0.91 -0.42
N VAL A 40 3.12 -1.39 0.22
CA VAL A 40 3.96 -2.47 -0.30
C VAL A 40 3.75 -3.68 0.59
N HIS A 41 3.39 -4.83 0.02
CA HIS A 41 3.16 -6.04 0.80
C HIS A 41 3.80 -7.26 0.16
N ARG A 42 4.15 -8.24 0.99
CA ARG A 42 4.61 -9.56 0.56
C ARG A 42 3.46 -10.55 0.64
N SER A 43 3.04 -11.06 -0.51
CA SER A 43 1.89 -11.96 -0.64
C SER A 43 2.16 -13.33 -0.03
N ALA A 44 1.11 -14.14 0.11
CA ALA A 44 1.25 -15.54 0.52
C ALA A 44 2.06 -16.40 -0.48
N ASN A 45 2.10 -15.98 -1.75
CA ASN A 45 2.88 -16.60 -2.81
C ASN A 45 4.34 -16.11 -2.86
N ASP A 46 4.76 -15.32 -1.86
CA ASP A 46 6.09 -14.74 -1.76
C ASP A 46 6.39 -13.62 -2.75
N GLU A 47 5.37 -12.98 -3.32
CA GLU A 47 5.54 -11.89 -4.28
C GLU A 47 5.49 -10.54 -3.58
N ILE A 48 6.34 -9.60 -4.02
CA ILE A 48 6.24 -8.20 -3.58
C ILE A 48 5.24 -7.49 -4.48
N LEU A 49 4.19 -6.96 -3.87
CA LEU A 49 3.09 -6.29 -4.54
C LEU A 49 2.98 -4.86 -4.02
N ILE A 50 2.88 -3.92 -4.96
CA ILE A 50 2.83 -2.50 -4.68
C ILE A 50 1.46 -1.98 -5.11
N THR A 51 0.80 -1.23 -4.22
CA THR A 51 -0.50 -0.62 -4.49
C THR A 51 -0.48 0.84 -4.08
N PHE A 52 -0.80 1.73 -5.00
CA PHE A 52 -0.87 3.16 -4.73
C PHE A 52 -2.05 3.50 -3.83
N ILE A 53 -1.80 4.40 -2.88
CA ILE A 53 -2.81 5.01 -2.04
C ILE A 53 -3.29 6.26 -2.77
N ARG A 54 -4.54 6.24 -3.21
CA ARG A 54 -5.18 7.35 -3.90
C ARG A 54 -5.89 8.25 -2.90
N ARG A 55 -5.93 9.54 -3.21
CA ARG A 55 -6.73 10.52 -2.47
C ARG A 55 -8.06 10.71 -3.19
N HIS A 56 -9.14 10.75 -2.41
CA HIS A 56 -10.47 11.08 -2.86
C HIS A 56 -10.91 12.37 -2.18
N GLN A 57 -11.29 13.38 -2.98
CA GLN A 57 -11.88 14.62 -2.50
C GLN A 57 -13.24 14.79 -3.19
N PRO A 58 -14.37 14.76 -2.47
CA PRO A 58 -15.69 14.82 -3.09
C PRO A 58 -15.96 16.11 -3.86
N SER A 59 -15.36 17.22 -3.42
CA SER A 59 -15.42 18.50 -4.12
C SER A 59 -14.26 19.41 -3.71
N ALA A 60 -13.82 20.29 -4.60
CA ALA A 60 -12.75 21.27 -4.31
C ALA A 60 -13.09 22.22 -3.14
N TRP A 61 -14.38 22.36 -2.82
CA TRP A 61 -14.89 23.21 -1.73
C TRP A 61 -14.92 22.52 -0.37
N LYS A 62 -14.72 21.20 -0.32
CA LYS A 62 -14.63 20.43 0.93
C LYS A 62 -13.17 20.07 1.16
N PRO A 63 -12.51 20.61 2.20
CA PRO A 63 -11.08 20.38 2.43
C PRO A 63 -10.79 18.95 2.92
N GLU A 64 -11.80 18.22 3.38
CA GLU A 64 -11.69 16.83 3.81
C GLU A 64 -11.38 15.93 2.61
N PHE A 65 -10.24 15.26 2.67
CA PHE A 65 -9.88 14.19 1.76
C PHE A 65 -9.98 12.85 2.48
N LYS A 66 -10.30 11.82 1.72
CA LYS A 66 -10.21 10.42 2.14
C LYS A 66 -9.15 9.72 1.32
N VAL A 67 -8.71 8.55 1.76
CA VAL A 67 -7.77 7.71 1.03
C VAL A 67 -8.36 6.34 0.73
N PHE A 68 -7.90 5.73 -0.35
CA PHE A 68 -8.29 4.37 -0.72
C PHE A 68 -7.18 3.70 -1.53
N ILE A 69 -7.29 2.39 -1.67
CA ILE A 69 -6.42 1.57 -2.52
C ILE A 69 -7.26 0.87 -3.57
N GLU A 70 -6.67 0.67 -4.75
CA GLU A 70 -7.29 -0.08 -5.84
C GLU A 70 -6.43 -1.29 -6.20
N GLY A 71 -7.03 -2.47 -6.21
CA GLY A 71 -6.40 -3.72 -6.60
C GLY A 71 -7.23 -4.93 -6.19
N GLU A 72 -7.37 -5.90 -7.08
CA GLU A 72 -8.22 -7.08 -6.88
C GLU A 72 -7.83 -7.89 -5.62
N ASN A 73 -6.54 -7.89 -5.29
CA ASN A 73 -5.98 -8.55 -4.11
C ASN A 73 -6.47 -7.97 -2.77
N TRP A 74 -7.11 -6.80 -2.79
CA TRP A 74 -7.60 -6.12 -1.60
C TRP A 74 -9.05 -6.41 -1.24
N GLY A 75 -9.78 -7.26 -1.97
CA GLY A 75 -11.15 -7.69 -1.58
C GLY A 75 -12.04 -6.52 -1.11
N SER A 76 -12.64 -6.62 0.09
CA SER A 76 -13.46 -5.53 0.67
C SER A 76 -12.77 -4.21 1.02
N LEU A 77 -11.43 -4.10 0.92
CA LEU A 77 -10.70 -2.83 1.09
C LEU A 77 -10.57 -2.10 -0.25
N ASN A 78 -10.74 -2.81 -1.38
CA ASN A 78 -10.65 -2.25 -2.71
C ASN A 78 -11.71 -1.15 -2.90
N GLY A 79 -11.28 0.08 -3.15
CA GLY A 79 -12.17 1.23 -3.31
C GLY A 79 -12.82 1.75 -2.02
N THR A 80 -12.56 1.13 -0.87
CA THR A 80 -13.10 1.59 0.42
C THR A 80 -12.40 2.85 0.86
N LEU A 81 -13.18 3.88 1.24
CA LEU A 81 -12.69 5.18 1.67
C LEU A 81 -12.35 5.18 3.17
N PHE A 82 -11.13 5.59 3.50
CA PHE A 82 -10.61 5.76 4.86
C PHE A 82 -10.32 7.23 5.14
N ASP A 83 -10.41 7.65 6.40
CA ASP A 83 -10.19 9.05 6.77
C ASP A 83 -8.74 9.50 6.57
N ASP A 84 -7.78 8.60 6.79
CA ASP A 84 -6.37 8.83 6.51
C ASP A 84 -5.60 7.53 6.23
N VAL A 85 -4.29 7.66 6.00
CA VAL A 85 -3.38 6.55 5.74
C VAL A 85 -3.25 5.61 6.94
N ALA A 86 -3.37 6.12 8.17
CA ALA A 86 -3.27 5.30 9.38
C ALA A 86 -4.52 4.42 9.56
N ALA A 87 -5.71 4.95 9.29
CA ALA A 87 -6.96 4.20 9.28
C ALA A 87 -6.94 3.08 8.21
N LEU A 88 -6.40 3.37 7.02
CA LEU A 88 -6.16 2.37 5.99
C LEU A 88 -5.19 1.27 6.48
N ALA A 89 -4.04 1.66 7.03
CA ALA A 89 -3.04 0.72 7.53
C ALA A 89 -3.61 -0.20 8.62
N TYR A 90 -4.39 0.37 9.55
CA TYR A 90 -5.08 -0.38 10.59
C TYR A 90 -6.10 -1.39 10.01
N ALA A 91 -6.83 -1.01 8.96
CA ALA A 91 -7.74 -1.92 8.28
C ALA A 91 -7.01 -3.08 7.58
N ILE A 92 -5.82 -2.84 7.04
CA ILE A 92 -4.94 -3.89 6.47
C ILE A 92 -4.44 -4.81 7.58
N GLN A 93 -4.01 -4.28 8.73
CA GLN A 93 -3.59 -5.09 9.89
C GLN A 93 -4.69 -6.03 10.37
N LYS A 94 -5.95 -5.55 10.42
CA LYS A 94 -7.12 -6.37 10.79
C LYS A 94 -7.36 -7.58 9.89
N ARG A 95 -6.75 -7.62 8.70
CA ARG A 95 -6.80 -8.78 7.80
C ARG A 95 -5.70 -9.80 8.04
N GLY A 96 -4.87 -9.60 9.05
CA GLY A 96 -3.81 -10.51 9.42
C GLY A 96 -2.48 -10.23 8.72
N LEU A 97 -2.32 -9.07 8.07
CA LEU A 97 -1.01 -8.64 7.61
C LEU A 97 -0.28 -7.89 8.73
N GLN A 98 0.99 -8.21 8.94
CA GLN A 98 1.83 -7.52 9.89
C GLN A 98 2.42 -6.25 9.27
N GLN A 99 2.23 -5.10 9.91
CA GLN A 99 2.87 -3.87 9.47
C GLN A 99 4.33 -3.81 9.92
N VAL A 100 5.20 -3.35 9.02
CA VAL A 100 6.59 -2.98 9.28
C VAL A 100 6.70 -1.46 9.20
N GLU A 101 7.50 -0.87 10.09
CA GLU A 101 7.81 0.56 10.05
C GLU A 101 8.76 0.89 8.90
N PHE A 102 8.53 2.03 8.25
CA PHE A 102 9.32 2.50 7.12
C PHE A 102 9.39 4.02 7.08
#